data_AF-A0A947X336-F1
#
_entry.id   AF-A0A947X336-F1
#
_cell.length_a   1.000
_cell.length_b   1.000
_cell.length_c   1.000
_cell.angle_alpha   90.00
_cell.angle_beta   90.00
_cell.angle_gamma   90.00
#
_symmetry.space_group_name_H-M   'P 1'
#
loop_
_entity.id
_entity.type
_entity.pdbx_description
1 polymer ?
#
loop_
_entity_poly.entity_id
_entity_poly.type
_entity_poly.pdbx_seq_one_letter_code
_entity_poly.pdbx_strand_id
1 'polypeptide(L)'
;MPALAVWTPEDGLLGALAPLGLAAAAPAGSTLVIDLDEAGPRYPGKASLAGLVEESPRLSDLRPGRPGVAVLRNGGIGATAASEVVEALIQGWDRTVLRLPPRRRVVVPVPVVPVRLLIPGRLFAPLDGPVVLQSTPSFARVAGVGIRLPVPARSTVAALLRGESPVPGDRWVKAWRRVWEAPWDR
;
A
#
# COMPACT_ATOMS: atom_id res chain seq x y z
N MET A 1 -13.65 -4.15 -1.39
CA MET A 1 -12.77 -5.21 -0.83
C MET A 1 -12.19 -4.75 0.50
N PRO A 2 -12.12 -5.61 1.54
CA PRO A 2 -11.57 -5.23 2.86
C PRO A 2 -10.03 -5.12 2.84
N ALA A 3 -9.33 -5.96 2.08
CA ALA A 3 -7.88 -5.92 2.04
C ALA A 3 -7.32 -6.02 0.62
N LEU A 4 -6.20 -5.35 0.37
CA LEU A 4 -5.46 -5.38 -0.87
C LEU A 4 -3.96 -5.42 -0.58
N ALA A 5 -3.18 -6.11 -1.40
CA ALA A 5 -1.74 -6.03 -1.39
C ALA A 5 -1.24 -5.12 -2.51
N VAL A 6 -0.20 -4.34 -2.26
CA VAL A 6 0.43 -3.45 -3.23
C VAL A 6 1.83 -3.96 -3.53
N TRP A 7 2.10 -4.20 -4.80
CA TRP A 7 3.42 -4.61 -5.28
C TRP A 7 3.97 -3.57 -6.26
N THR A 8 5.16 -3.05 -5.95
CA THR A 8 5.84 -2.04 -6.76
C THR A 8 7.27 -2.51 -7.04
N PRO A 9 7.49 -3.32 -8.10
CA PRO A 9 8.78 -3.99 -8.29
C PRO A 9 9.92 -3.06 -8.69
N GLU A 10 9.62 -1.97 -9.41
CA GLU A 10 10.65 -1.18 -10.08
C GLU A 10 11.07 0.11 -9.36
N ASP A 11 10.29 0.57 -8.38
CA ASP A 11 10.54 1.85 -7.71
C ASP A 11 10.26 1.76 -6.20
N GLY A 12 11.32 1.93 -5.40
CA GLY A 12 11.25 1.87 -3.94
C GLY A 12 10.53 3.03 -3.28
N LEU A 13 10.57 4.23 -3.89
CA LEU A 13 9.85 5.40 -3.38
C LEU A 13 8.35 5.24 -3.62
N LEU A 14 7.96 4.83 -4.83
CA LEU A 14 6.59 4.49 -5.16
C LEU A 14 6.11 3.32 -4.31
N GLY A 15 6.96 2.32 -4.06
CA GLY A 15 6.66 1.21 -3.14
C GLY A 15 6.43 1.66 -1.70
N ALA A 16 6.97 2.80 -1.28
CA ALA A 16 6.68 3.40 0.03
C ALA A 16 5.42 4.27 0.01
N LEU A 17 5.16 4.99 -1.08
CA LEU A 17 4.05 5.95 -1.19
C LEU A 17 2.73 5.31 -1.60
N ALA A 18 2.73 4.34 -2.52
CA ALA A 18 1.52 3.73 -3.07
C ALA A 18 0.62 3.10 -2.00
N PRO A 19 1.14 2.31 -1.03
CA PRO A 19 0.32 1.79 0.07
C PRO A 19 -0.34 2.90 0.89
N LEU A 20 0.39 4.00 1.15
CA LEU A 20 -0.11 5.14 1.91
C LEU A 20 -1.20 5.91 1.13
N GLY A 21 -1.00 6.09 -0.18
CA GLY A 21 -2.00 6.71 -1.06
C GLY A 21 -3.29 5.91 -1.13
N LEU A 22 -3.18 4.58 -1.29
CA LEU A 22 -4.32 3.67 -1.30
C LEU A 22 -5.08 3.70 0.04
N ALA A 23 -4.34 3.69 1.16
CA ALA A 23 -4.92 3.76 2.49
C ALA A 23 -5.61 5.10 2.76
N ALA A 24 -4.98 6.23 2.41
CA ALA A 24 -5.58 7.56 2.57
C ALA A 24 -6.82 7.77 1.68
N ALA A 25 -6.95 7.00 0.60
CA ALA A 25 -8.10 7.02 -0.29
C ALA A 25 -9.21 6.06 0.12
N ALA A 26 -9.00 5.24 1.16
CA ALA A 26 -10.00 4.33 1.64
C ALA A 26 -11.30 5.10 2.02
N PRO A 27 -12.47 4.50 1.77
CA PRO A 27 -13.73 4.94 2.37
C PRO A 27 -13.61 5.14 3.89
N ALA A 28 -14.56 5.87 4.47
CA ALA A 28 -14.58 6.18 5.90
C ALA A 28 -14.36 4.94 6.78
N GLY A 29 -13.68 5.14 7.92
CA GLY A 29 -13.34 4.09 8.87
C GLY A 29 -11.85 4.13 9.24
N SER A 30 -11.37 2.97 9.63
CA SER A 30 -9.97 2.72 9.98
C SER A 30 -9.25 1.97 8.86
N THR A 31 -8.00 2.29 8.60
CA THR A 31 -7.20 1.58 7.60
C THR A 31 -5.80 1.32 8.11
N LEU A 32 -5.36 0.06 8.01
CA LEU A 32 -4.02 -0.34 8.39
C LEU A 32 -3.16 -0.61 7.17
N VAL A 33 -2.00 0.02 7.11
CA VAL A 33 -0.92 -0.37 6.19
C VAL A 33 0.01 -1.31 6.93
N ILE A 34 0.14 -2.55 6.45
CA ILE A 34 1.07 -3.54 7.00
C ILE A 34 2.25 -3.68 6.05
N ASP A 35 3.44 -3.42 6.55
CA ASP A 35 4.66 -3.64 5.78
C ASP A 35 5.12 -5.10 5.86
N LEU A 36 5.17 -5.78 4.72
CA LEU A 36 5.64 -7.18 4.62
C LEU A 36 7.07 -7.27 4.06
N ASP A 37 7.73 -6.14 3.83
CA ASP A 37 9.13 -6.10 3.45
C ASP A 37 10.02 -6.17 4.70
N GLU A 38 10.75 -7.27 4.87
CA GLU A 38 11.70 -7.47 5.98
C GLU A 38 12.75 -6.34 6.05
N ALA A 39 13.12 -5.80 4.89
CA ALA A 39 14.06 -4.68 4.75
C ALA A 39 13.35 -3.33 4.55
N GLY A 40 12.06 -3.26 4.88
CA GLY A 40 11.21 -2.10 4.66
C GLY A 40 11.62 -0.85 5.45
N PRO A 41 11.06 0.32 5.11
CA PRO A 41 11.36 1.58 5.77
C PRO A 41 11.13 1.51 7.28
N ARG A 42 11.96 2.24 8.04
CA ARG A 42 11.72 2.47 9.46
C ARG A 42 10.65 3.55 9.64
N TYR A 43 9.39 3.18 9.39
CA TYR A 43 8.25 4.05 9.70
C TYR A 43 8.31 4.49 11.18
N PRO A 44 7.89 5.74 11.48
CA PRO A 44 7.85 6.22 12.85
C PRO A 44 6.86 5.39 13.68
N GLY A 45 7.23 5.09 14.93
CA GLY A 45 6.42 4.29 15.84
C GLY A 45 7.23 3.24 16.59
N LYS A 46 6.68 2.74 17.70
CA LYS A 46 7.30 1.70 18.52
C LYS A 46 6.86 0.29 18.11
N ALA A 47 5.60 0.13 17.73
CA ALA A 47 5.03 -1.15 17.32
C ALA A 47 5.63 -1.64 15.99
N SER A 48 5.68 -2.97 15.82
CA SER A 48 6.10 -3.63 14.58
C SER A 48 5.41 -4.99 14.46
N LEU A 49 5.29 -5.49 13.23
CA LEU A 49 4.73 -6.81 12.97
C LEU A 49 5.53 -7.91 13.68
N ALA A 50 6.87 -7.81 13.68
CA ALA A 50 7.76 -8.69 14.43
C ALA A 50 7.42 -8.70 15.94
N GLY A 51 7.26 -7.52 16.54
CA GLY A 51 6.88 -7.40 17.94
C GLY A 51 5.49 -7.96 18.24
N LEU A 52 4.51 -7.79 17.32
CA LEU A 52 3.18 -8.40 17.50
C LEU A 52 3.21 -9.93 17.41
N VAL A 53 4.09 -10.50 16.59
CA VAL A 53 4.26 -11.96 16.54
C VAL A 53 4.94 -12.47 17.81
N GLU A 54 5.92 -11.75 18.33
CA GLU A 54 6.61 -12.12 19.58
C GLU A 54 5.72 -12.00 20.81
N GLU A 55 4.99 -10.88 20.94
CA GLU A 55 4.19 -10.56 22.13
C GLU A 55 2.72 -11.03 22.05
N SER A 56 2.30 -11.52 20.89
CA SER A 56 0.89 -11.69 20.49
C SER A 56 0.09 -10.36 20.41
N PRO A 57 -0.78 -10.18 19.40
CA PRO A 57 -1.55 -8.94 19.26
C PRO A 57 -2.59 -8.79 20.38
N ARG A 58 -2.76 -7.57 20.87
CA ARG A 58 -3.83 -7.21 21.81
C ARG A 58 -5.08 -6.83 21.05
N LEU A 59 -6.22 -6.77 21.75
CA LEU A 59 -7.48 -6.34 21.15
C LEU A 59 -7.38 -4.96 20.49
N SER A 60 -6.62 -4.03 21.07
CA SER A 60 -6.41 -2.69 20.52
C SER A 60 -5.58 -2.66 19.23
N ASP A 61 -4.75 -3.67 19.00
CA ASP A 61 -3.95 -3.81 17.77
C ASP A 61 -4.83 -4.34 16.63
N LEU A 62 -5.77 -5.22 16.98
CA LEU A 62 -6.71 -5.82 16.03
C LEU A 62 -7.89 -4.89 15.72
N ARG A 63 -8.36 -4.11 16.70
CA ARG A 63 -9.56 -3.26 16.57
C ARG A 63 -9.23 -1.82 16.95
N PRO A 64 -9.06 -0.92 15.96
CA PRO A 64 -8.71 0.47 16.24
C PRO A 64 -9.86 1.19 16.95
N GLY A 65 -9.52 1.93 18.02
CA GLY A 65 -10.50 2.71 18.79
C GLY A 65 -10.91 4.04 18.14
N ARG A 66 -10.30 4.43 17.02
CA ARG A 66 -10.59 5.68 16.29
C ARG A 66 -10.40 5.50 14.79
N PRO A 67 -11.17 6.22 13.95
CA PRO A 67 -10.98 6.21 12.50
C PRO A 67 -9.65 6.88 12.11
N GLY A 68 -9.16 6.53 10.92
CA GLY A 68 -7.91 7.06 10.35
C GLY A 68 -6.98 5.98 9.79
N VAL A 69 -5.80 6.41 9.34
CA VAL A 69 -4.77 5.53 8.79
C VAL A 69 -3.70 5.25 9.83
N ALA A 70 -3.34 3.98 9.99
CA ALA A 70 -2.19 3.53 10.77
C ALA A 70 -1.21 2.77 9.89
N VAL A 71 0.07 2.77 10.29
CA VAL A 71 1.12 2.03 9.60
C VAL A 71 1.83 1.12 10.61
N LEU A 72 1.89 -0.17 10.29
CA LEU A 72 2.62 -1.18 11.04
C LEU A 72 3.87 -1.58 10.24
N ARG A 73 5.04 -1.15 10.71
CA ARG A 73 6.33 -1.54 10.12
C ARG A 73 6.59 -3.03 10.32
N ASN A 74 7.37 -3.64 9.42
CA ASN A 74 7.66 -5.07 9.48
C ASN A 74 8.46 -5.47 10.74
N GLY A 75 9.63 -4.87 10.96
CA GLY A 75 10.49 -5.19 12.10
C GLY A 75 11.46 -6.36 11.88
N GLY A 76 11.60 -6.88 10.66
CA GLY A 76 12.56 -7.93 10.29
C GLY A 76 11.99 -9.35 10.31
N ILE A 77 10.67 -9.51 10.30
CA ILE A 77 10.00 -10.81 10.30
C ILE A 77 9.54 -11.22 8.90
N GLY A 78 9.80 -12.49 8.57
CA GLY A 78 9.36 -13.08 7.31
C GLY A 78 7.84 -13.25 7.24
N ALA A 79 7.27 -13.05 6.06
CA ALA A 79 5.82 -13.06 5.84
C ALA A 79 5.13 -14.37 6.28
N THR A 80 5.77 -15.53 6.12
CA THR A 80 5.23 -16.81 6.57
C THR A 80 5.06 -16.87 8.09
N ALA A 81 6.07 -16.41 8.84
CA ALA A 81 6.03 -16.38 10.31
C ALA A 81 4.99 -15.38 10.84
N ALA A 82 4.68 -14.34 10.06
CA ALA A 82 3.67 -13.34 10.42
C ALA A 82 2.26 -13.67 9.93
N SER A 83 2.05 -14.79 9.23
CA SER A 83 0.80 -15.08 8.50
C SER A 83 -0.46 -15.01 9.38
N GLU A 84 -0.46 -15.67 10.55
CA GLU A 84 -1.58 -15.68 11.48
C GLU A 84 -1.92 -14.29 12.02
N VAL A 85 -0.89 -13.51 12.38
CA VAL A 85 -1.08 -12.12 12.86
C VAL A 85 -1.61 -11.23 11.75
N VAL A 86 -1.09 -11.37 10.52
CA VAL A 86 -1.58 -10.62 9.36
C VAL A 86 -3.05 -10.94 9.07
N GLU A 87 -3.44 -12.22 9.14
CA GLU A 87 -4.82 -12.63 8.96
C GLU A 87 -5.74 -12.04 10.04
N ALA A 88 -5.34 -12.09 11.31
CA ALA A 88 -6.09 -11.48 12.41
C ALA A 88 -6.25 -9.95 12.23
N LEU A 89 -5.20 -9.26 11.77
CA LEU A 89 -5.25 -7.82 11.47
C LEU A 89 -6.19 -7.51 10.30
N ILE A 90 -6.17 -8.33 9.24
CA ILE A 90 -7.10 -8.19 8.10
C ILE A 90 -8.56 -8.36 8.54
N GLN A 91 -8.83 -9.27 9.47
CA GLN A 91 -10.19 -9.50 9.98
C GLN A 91 -10.66 -8.40 10.95
N GLY A 92 -9.74 -7.76 11.66
CA GLY A 92 -10.06 -6.79 12.71
C GLY A 92 -10.24 -5.34 12.25
N TRP A 93 -9.59 -4.94 11.15
CA TRP A 93 -9.63 -3.58 10.62
C TRP A 93 -10.68 -3.41 9.52
N ASP A 94 -11.25 -2.21 9.37
CA ASP A 94 -12.23 -1.96 8.30
C ASP A 94 -11.60 -2.16 6.91
N ARG A 95 -10.36 -1.68 6.76
CA ARG A 95 -9.50 -1.96 5.60
C ARG A 95 -8.04 -2.23 5.95
N THR A 96 -7.39 -3.01 5.10
CA THR A 96 -5.95 -3.30 5.21
C THR A 96 -5.26 -3.17 3.85
N VAL A 97 -4.05 -2.59 3.86
CA VAL A 97 -3.17 -2.51 2.70
C VAL A 97 -1.85 -3.19 3.04
N LEU A 98 -1.51 -4.27 2.34
CA LEU A 98 -0.24 -4.98 2.52
C LEU A 98 0.80 -4.39 1.56
N ARG A 99 1.89 -3.82 2.07
CA ARG A 99 3.04 -3.44 1.23
C ARG A 99 3.91 -4.67 1.00
N LEU A 100 3.98 -5.13 -0.25
CA LEU A 100 4.82 -6.28 -0.62
C LEU A 100 6.27 -5.83 -0.92
N PRO A 101 7.28 -6.67 -0.60
CA PRO A 101 8.65 -6.39 -0.97
C PRO A 101 8.81 -6.33 -2.50
N PRO A 102 9.64 -5.41 -3.04
CA PRO A 102 9.73 -5.19 -4.49
C PRO A 102 10.34 -6.39 -5.23
N ARG A 103 11.34 -7.04 -4.66
CA ARG A 103 12.16 -8.07 -5.33
C ARG A 103 11.78 -9.51 -5.03
N ARG A 104 10.95 -9.75 -4.02
CA ARG A 104 10.58 -11.09 -3.57
C ARG A 104 9.08 -11.28 -3.72
N ARG A 105 8.69 -12.33 -4.45
CA ARG A 105 7.28 -12.72 -4.50
C ARG A 105 6.88 -13.30 -3.15
N VAL A 106 5.95 -12.62 -2.48
CA VAL A 106 5.34 -13.09 -1.24
C VAL A 106 3.91 -13.52 -1.58
N VAL A 107 3.55 -14.72 -1.16
CA VAL A 107 2.16 -15.21 -1.27
C VAL A 107 1.37 -14.59 -0.12
N VAL A 108 0.27 -13.93 -0.45
CA VAL A 108 -0.62 -13.28 0.51
C VAL A 108 -2.06 -13.71 0.24
N PRO A 109 -2.94 -13.76 1.27
CA PRO A 109 -4.31 -14.23 1.14
C PRO A 109 -5.25 -13.19 0.52
N VAL A 110 -4.71 -12.11 -0.05
CA VAL A 110 -5.48 -10.97 -0.55
C VAL A 110 -5.06 -10.62 -1.98
N PRO A 111 -5.91 -9.92 -2.73
CA PRO A 111 -5.63 -9.61 -4.12
C PRO A 111 -4.43 -8.67 -4.25
N VAL A 112 -3.56 -8.92 -5.23
CA VAL A 112 -2.35 -8.13 -5.45
C VAL A 112 -2.61 -7.08 -6.53
N VAL A 113 -2.41 -5.82 -6.16
CA VAL A 113 -2.46 -4.65 -7.02
C VAL A 113 -1.04 -4.32 -7.48
N PRO A 114 -0.68 -4.61 -8.74
CA PRO A 114 0.58 -4.14 -9.29
C PRO A 114 0.51 -2.64 -9.53
N VAL A 115 1.52 -1.92 -9.04
CA VAL A 115 1.67 -0.47 -9.21
C VAL A 115 2.99 -0.22 -9.92
N ARG A 116 2.95 0.50 -11.04
CA ARG A 116 4.13 0.74 -11.87
C ARG A 116 4.25 2.18 -12.29
N LEU A 117 5.49 2.63 -12.50
CA LEU A 117 5.73 3.88 -13.17
C LEU A 117 5.31 3.79 -14.64
N LEU A 118 4.53 4.78 -15.07
CA LEU A 118 4.23 4.99 -16.47
C LEU A 118 5.40 5.76 -17.10
N ILE A 119 6.35 5.02 -17.66
CA ILE A 119 7.52 5.55 -18.38
C ILE A 119 7.44 5.25 -19.88
N PRO A 120 7.97 6.13 -20.74
CA PRO A 120 8.08 5.85 -22.17
C PRO A 120 8.94 4.61 -22.46
N GLY A 121 8.64 3.90 -23.55
CA GLY A 121 9.60 2.97 -24.17
C GLY A 121 9.59 1.51 -23.72
N ARG A 122 8.53 0.99 -23.08
CA ARG A 122 8.43 -0.43 -22.64
C ARG A 122 9.67 -0.93 -21.88
N LEU A 123 10.28 -0.06 -21.08
CA LEU A 123 11.50 -0.38 -20.31
C LEU A 123 11.28 -1.44 -19.23
N PHE A 124 10.03 -1.75 -18.91
CA PHE A 124 9.68 -2.85 -18.02
C PHE A 124 8.83 -3.89 -18.73
N ALA A 125 8.98 -5.15 -18.30
CA ALA A 125 8.25 -6.28 -18.86
C ALA A 125 6.73 -6.03 -18.83
N PRO A 126 5.97 -6.38 -19.87
CA PRO A 126 4.51 -6.31 -19.83
C PRO A 126 3.95 -7.07 -18.61
N LEU A 127 2.88 -6.54 -18.02
CA LEU A 127 2.07 -7.30 -17.07
C LEU A 127 0.80 -7.71 -17.78
N ASP A 128 0.42 -8.97 -17.60
CA ASP A 128 -0.91 -9.44 -17.95
C ASP A 128 -1.89 -9.06 -16.83
N GLY A 129 -3.07 -8.58 -17.21
CA GLY A 129 -4.14 -8.24 -16.27
C GLY A 129 -4.18 -6.77 -15.80
N PRO A 130 -5.02 -6.47 -14.80
CA PRO A 130 -5.24 -5.11 -14.32
C PRO A 130 -4.00 -4.54 -13.63
N VAL A 131 -3.73 -3.24 -13.82
CA VAL A 131 -2.56 -2.55 -13.25
C VAL A 131 -2.88 -1.10 -12.89
N VAL A 132 -2.20 -0.59 -11.86
CA VAL A 132 -2.18 0.83 -11.52
C VAL A 132 -0.94 1.50 -12.11
N LEU A 133 -1.15 2.55 -12.89
CA LEU A 133 -0.11 3.26 -13.62
C LEU A 133 0.12 4.64 -12.99
N GLN A 134 1.25 4.80 -12.32
CA GLN A 134 1.70 6.06 -11.75
C GLN A 134 2.26 6.96 -12.86
N SER A 135 1.57 8.05 -13.19
CA SER A 135 2.09 9.02 -14.16
C SER A 135 3.39 9.66 -13.65
N THR A 136 4.35 9.83 -14.55
CA THR A 136 5.57 10.61 -14.30
C THR A 136 5.44 12.01 -14.94
N PRO A 137 6.26 13.00 -14.54
CA PRO A 137 6.26 14.36 -15.12
C PRO A 137 6.64 14.45 -16.62
N SER A 138 6.60 13.35 -17.37
CA SER A 138 7.02 13.30 -18.77
C SER A 138 6.01 13.99 -19.69
N PHE A 139 6.54 14.65 -20.73
CA PHE A 139 5.75 15.28 -21.80
C PHE A 139 5.15 14.27 -22.79
N ALA A 140 5.52 12.99 -22.72
CA ALA A 140 5.00 11.96 -23.61
C ALA A 140 3.66 11.40 -23.10
N ARG A 141 2.65 11.35 -23.99
CA ARG A 141 1.45 10.54 -23.75
C ARG A 141 1.81 9.07 -23.89
N VAL A 142 2.08 8.43 -22.77
CA VAL A 142 2.31 6.98 -22.73
C VAL A 142 0.95 6.27 -22.67
N ALA A 143 0.71 5.38 -23.63
CA ALA A 143 -0.46 4.49 -23.62
C ALA A 143 -0.28 3.41 -22.56
N GLY A 144 -1.34 3.11 -21.82
CA GLY A 144 -1.38 2.02 -20.86
C GLY A 144 -2.83 1.70 -20.50
N VAL A 145 -3.16 0.43 -20.44
CA VAL A 145 -4.48 -0.06 -20.02
C VAL A 145 -4.41 -0.31 -18.52
N GLY A 146 -5.21 0.41 -17.73
CA GLY A 146 -5.19 0.32 -16.27
C GLY A 146 -5.72 1.58 -15.58
N ILE A 147 -5.73 1.55 -14.25
CA ILE A 147 -6.09 2.73 -13.45
C ILE A 147 -4.91 3.68 -13.44
N ARG A 148 -5.08 4.88 -14.00
CA ARG A 148 -4.02 5.88 -14.06
C ARG A 148 -4.09 6.85 -12.90
N LEU A 149 -2.99 6.97 -12.17
CA LEU A 149 -2.80 8.00 -11.14
C LEU A 149 -2.17 9.24 -11.75
N PRO A 150 -2.55 10.46 -11.32
CA PRO A 150 -1.86 11.68 -11.71
C PRO A 150 -0.45 11.73 -11.10
N VAL A 151 0.34 12.74 -11.44
CA VAL A 151 1.61 13.01 -10.73
C VAL A 151 1.26 13.54 -9.32
N PRO A 152 1.78 12.96 -8.22
CA PRO A 152 1.54 13.48 -6.88
C PRO A 152 2.19 14.86 -6.73
N ALA A 153 1.52 15.76 -6.01
CA ALA A 153 2.14 17.04 -5.66
C ALA A 153 3.25 16.82 -4.63
N ARG A 154 4.27 17.69 -4.63
CA ARG A 154 5.38 17.63 -3.66
C ARG A 154 4.87 17.71 -2.21
N SER A 155 3.86 18.52 -1.95
CA SER A 155 3.21 18.63 -0.64
C SER A 155 2.53 17.32 -0.21
N THR A 156 1.88 16.61 -1.13
CA THR A 156 1.28 15.29 -0.91
C THR A 156 2.35 14.27 -0.48
N VAL A 157 3.44 14.18 -1.24
CA VAL A 157 4.56 13.27 -0.93
C VAL A 157 5.15 13.61 0.44
N ALA A 158 5.41 14.89 0.69
CA ALA A 158 6.01 15.33 1.94
C ALA A 158 5.10 15.05 3.16
N ALA A 159 3.78 15.28 3.04
CA ALA A 159 2.83 14.96 4.10
C ALA A 159 2.84 13.46 4.43
N LEU A 160 2.72 12.60 3.41
CA LEU A 160 2.71 11.14 3.60
C LEU A 160 4.00 10.63 4.26
N LEU A 161 5.16 11.13 3.84
CA LEU A 161 6.44 10.74 4.43
C LEU A 161 6.60 11.21 5.88
N ARG A 162 5.90 12.28 6.29
CA ARG A 162 5.82 12.74 7.69
C ARG A 162 4.73 12.03 8.50
N GLY A 163 3.94 11.15 7.89
CA GLY A 163 2.79 10.52 8.55
C GLY A 163 1.60 11.48 8.73
N GLU A 164 1.57 12.57 7.97
CA GLU A 164 0.47 13.53 7.94
C GLU A 164 -0.53 13.18 6.84
N SER A 165 -1.80 13.53 7.05
CA SER A 165 -2.81 13.43 6.00
C SER A 165 -2.57 14.49 4.92
N PRO A 166 -2.59 14.12 3.62
CA PRO A 166 -2.61 15.11 2.55
C PRO A 166 -3.82 16.04 2.65
N VAL A 167 -3.74 17.18 1.96
CA VAL A 167 -4.82 18.18 1.97
C VAL A 167 -6.16 17.56 1.53
N PRO A 168 -7.28 17.97 2.16
CA PRO A 168 -8.60 17.51 1.75
C PRO A 168 -8.82 17.72 0.25
N GLY A 169 -9.21 16.66 -0.43
CA GLY A 169 -9.50 16.73 -1.85
C GLY A 169 -8.31 16.59 -2.78
N ASP A 170 -7.13 16.24 -2.27
CA ASP A 170 -5.93 15.89 -3.05
C ASP A 170 -6.27 14.96 -4.24
N ARG A 171 -5.84 15.37 -5.45
CA ARG A 171 -6.19 14.69 -6.70
C ARG A 171 -5.53 13.31 -6.80
N TRP A 172 -4.32 13.18 -6.27
CA TRP A 172 -3.58 11.92 -6.30
C TRP A 172 -4.20 10.90 -5.37
N VAL A 173 -4.50 11.30 -4.12
CA VAL A 173 -5.25 10.46 -3.17
C VAL A 173 -6.62 10.09 -3.72
N LYS A 174 -7.39 11.04 -4.26
CA LYS A 174 -8.72 10.73 -4.85
C LYS A 174 -8.66 9.70 -5.98
N ALA A 175 -7.61 9.70 -6.79
CA ALA A 175 -7.48 8.78 -7.91
C ALA A 175 -7.38 7.31 -7.46
N TRP A 176 -6.83 7.06 -6.27
CA TRP A 176 -6.73 5.73 -5.68
C TRP A 176 -8.09 5.11 -5.30
N ARG A 177 -9.17 5.88 -5.16
CA ARG A 177 -10.50 5.34 -4.80
C ARG A 177 -10.97 4.26 -5.76
N ARG A 178 -10.69 4.43 -7.06
CA ARG A 178 -11.03 3.47 -8.12
C ARG A 178 -10.37 2.10 -7.90
N VAL A 179 -9.24 2.05 -7.19
CA VAL A 179 -8.53 0.80 -6.90
C VAL A 179 -9.33 -0.05 -5.91
N TRP A 180 -10.01 0.55 -4.94
CA TRP A 180 -10.87 -0.18 -3.99
C TRP A 180 -12.13 -0.80 -4.63
N GLU A 181 -12.53 -0.28 -5.79
CA GLU A 181 -13.74 -0.65 -6.54
C GLU A 181 -13.44 -1.63 -7.69
N ALA A 182 -12.17 -1.81 -8.04
CA ALA A 182 -11.78 -2.62 -9.20
C ALA A 182 -11.74 -4.14 -8.90
N PRO A 183 -12.02 -5.00 -9.88
CA PRO A 183 -11.99 -6.45 -9.72
C PRO A 183 -10.56 -6.99 -9.91
N TRP A 184 -9.78 -7.08 -8.83
CA TRP A 184 -8.40 -7.59 -8.83
C TRP A 184 -8.29 -9.13 -8.83
N ASP A 185 -9.39 -9.84 -8.58
CA ASP A 185 -9.42 -11.30 -8.37
C ASP A 185 -9.51 -12.10 -9.69
N ARG A 186 -9.14 -11.50 -10.82
CA ARG A 186 -9.38 -12.06 -12.16
C ARG A 186 -8.10 -12.20 -12.97
#